data_AF-A0A3S9SYZ9-F1
#
_entry.id   AF-A0A3S9SYZ9-F1
#
_cell.length_a   1.000
_cell.length_b   1.000
_cell.length_c   1.000
_cell.angle_alpha   90.00
_cell.angle_beta   90.00
_cell.angle_gamma   90.00
#
_symmetry.space_group_name_H-M   'P 1'
#
loop_
_entity.id
_entity.type
_entity.pdbx_description
1 polymer ?
#
loop_
_entity_poly.entity_id
_entity_poly.type
_entity_poly.pdbx_seq_one_letter_code
_entity_poly.pdbx_strand_id
1 'polypeptide(L)'
;MSIIGFLKRLFSHKESYFKKTSKPPENKLSEAEDKKLILTSSDLMQMARKLKEKGEYVRAEQILKDGVKEGVNNIKLWWLLLEIEESLNRIGRAYYCIEKILEMEPENEKALEKLEEIKPLVDKELSYYIEYKMAPEFYKIK
;
A
#
# COMPACT_ATOMS: atom_id res chain seq x y z
N MET A 1 -23.30 4.56 30.36
CA MET A 1 -22.54 3.99 31.49
C MET A 1 -21.28 3.36 30.93
N SER A 2 -20.11 3.88 31.30
CA SER A 2 -18.85 3.59 30.60
C SER A 2 -18.03 2.51 31.30
N ILE A 3 -17.58 1.53 30.52
CA ILE A 3 -16.74 0.36 30.87
C ILE A 3 -15.36 0.77 31.46
N ILE A 4 -15.02 2.05 31.35
CA ILE A 4 -13.75 2.66 31.79
C ILE A 4 -13.55 2.59 33.32
N GLY A 5 -14.63 2.40 34.10
CA GLY A 5 -14.55 2.30 35.56
C GLY A 5 -14.07 0.94 36.11
N PHE A 6 -14.14 -0.15 35.32
CA PHE A 6 -13.93 -1.51 35.84
C PHE A 6 -12.48 -2.01 35.67
N LEU A 7 -11.71 -1.45 34.72
CA LEU A 7 -10.34 -1.90 34.43
C LEU A 7 -9.25 -1.18 35.25
N LYS A 8 -9.62 -0.15 36.02
CA LYS A 8 -8.68 0.59 36.91
C LYS A 8 -8.35 -0.13 38.22
N ARG A 9 -8.95 -1.30 38.48
CA ARG A 9 -8.90 -1.97 39.79
C ARG A 9 -8.10 -3.27 39.84
N LEU A 10 -7.47 -3.72 38.74
CA LEU A 10 -6.95 -5.09 38.69
C LEU A 10 -5.43 -5.28 38.58
N PHE A 11 -4.61 -4.26 38.35
CA PHE A 11 -3.15 -4.48 38.33
C PHE A 11 -2.37 -3.35 39.02
N SER A 12 -2.66 -3.21 40.32
CA SER A 12 -1.71 -2.70 41.31
C SER A 12 -1.12 -3.92 42.01
N HIS A 13 0.07 -4.36 41.61
CA HIS A 13 1.03 -5.08 42.47
C HIS A 13 2.26 -5.54 41.68
N LYS A 14 3.42 -4.96 42.03
CA LYS A 14 4.75 -5.57 42.25
C LYS A 14 5.89 -4.75 41.64
N GLU A 15 6.42 -3.88 42.48
CA GLU A 15 7.80 -3.40 42.42
C GLU A 15 8.80 -4.48 42.89
N SER A 16 10.08 -4.19 42.58
CA SER A 16 11.32 -4.69 43.18
C SER A 16 11.93 -5.94 42.53
N TYR A 17 13.01 -5.74 41.75
CA TYR A 17 14.37 -6.15 42.13
C TYR A 17 15.42 -5.29 41.40
N PHE A 18 16.39 -4.81 42.18
CA PHE A 18 17.50 -3.94 41.81
C PHE A 18 18.73 -4.78 41.39
N LYS A 19 19.46 -4.39 40.34
CA LYS A 19 20.95 -4.46 40.29
C LYS A 19 21.50 -3.64 39.12
N LYS A 20 22.30 -2.62 39.47
CA LYS A 20 23.14 -1.82 38.58
C LYS A 20 24.27 -2.69 38.02
N THR A 21 24.41 -2.75 36.70
CA THR A 21 25.70 -2.97 36.02
C THR A 21 25.76 -2.06 34.81
N SER A 22 26.86 -1.32 34.74
CA SER A 22 27.24 -0.30 33.76
C SER A 22 27.40 -0.84 32.33
N LYS A 23 26.60 -0.30 31.41
CA LYS A 23 26.87 -0.01 29.99
C LYS A 23 25.64 0.74 29.45
N PRO A 24 25.78 1.77 28.59
CA PRO A 24 24.63 2.50 28.08
C PRO A 24 23.83 1.57 27.18
N PRO A 25 22.52 1.34 27.42
CA PRO A 25 21.70 0.73 26.39
C PRO A 25 21.50 1.78 25.30
N GLU A 26 22.15 1.55 24.18
CA GLU A 26 21.74 2.04 22.87
C GLU A 26 20.23 1.79 22.70
N ASN A 27 19.56 2.71 22.00
CA ASN A 27 18.15 2.63 21.62
C ASN A 27 17.12 2.72 22.76
N LYS A 28 16.89 3.95 23.23
CA LYS A 28 15.58 4.35 23.75
C LYS A 28 14.76 5.05 22.65
N LEU A 29 14.25 4.25 21.73
CA LEU A 29 13.19 4.60 20.78
C LEU A 29 12.24 3.41 20.67
N SER A 30 11.81 2.88 21.82
CA SER A 30 10.79 1.83 21.93
C SER A 30 9.89 2.12 23.13
N GLU A 31 9.15 3.22 23.09
CA GLU A 31 8.10 3.48 24.10
C GLU A 31 7.12 4.55 23.59
N ALA A 32 6.51 4.27 22.44
CA ALA A 32 5.21 4.79 22.01
C ALA A 32 4.75 4.02 20.76
N GLU A 33 4.76 2.69 20.82
CA GLU A 33 4.05 1.85 19.85
C GLU A 33 2.55 1.94 20.14
N ASP A 34 1.96 3.08 19.75
CA ASP A 34 0.54 3.13 19.46
C ASP A 34 0.28 2.09 18.36
N LYS A 35 -0.53 1.08 18.69
CA LYS A 35 -0.94 -0.02 17.81
C LYS A 35 -1.79 0.47 16.63
N LYS A 36 -1.23 1.29 15.75
CA LYS A 36 -1.59 1.30 14.33
C LYS A 36 -0.66 0.26 13.70
N LEU A 37 -1.22 -0.89 13.34
CA LEU A 37 -0.50 -1.93 12.60
C LEU A 37 0.07 -1.27 11.34
N ILE A 38 1.33 -0.83 11.35
CA ILE A 38 2.00 -0.30 10.17
C ILE A 38 2.21 -1.51 9.26
N LEU A 39 1.21 -1.81 8.42
CA LEU A 39 1.34 -2.85 7.42
C LEU A 39 2.54 -2.45 6.55
N THR A 40 3.57 -3.30 6.53
CA THR A 40 4.72 -3.01 5.70
C THR A 40 4.31 -3.09 4.23
N SER A 41 5.06 -2.43 3.34
CA SER A 41 4.85 -2.55 1.89
C SER A 41 4.87 -4.01 1.43
N SER A 42 5.68 -4.85 2.08
CA SER A 42 5.75 -6.30 1.86
C SER A 42 4.44 -7.00 2.22
N ASP A 43 3.85 -6.68 3.38
CA ASP A 43 2.62 -7.32 3.87
C ASP A 43 1.43 -6.99 2.97
N LEU A 44 1.29 -5.72 2.56
CA LEU A 44 0.26 -5.26 1.63
C LEU A 44 0.35 -6.00 0.30
N MET A 45 1.55 -6.08 -0.27
CA MET A 45 1.78 -6.78 -1.54
C MET A 45 1.50 -8.28 -1.41
N GLN A 46 1.85 -8.92 -0.28
CA GLN A 46 1.56 -10.34 -0.10
C GLN A 46 0.06 -10.60 0.03
N MET A 47 -0.67 -9.76 0.76
CA MET A 47 -2.13 -9.86 0.87
C MET A 47 -2.80 -9.66 -0.49
N ALA A 48 -2.41 -8.62 -1.23
CA ALA A 48 -2.96 -8.33 -2.55
C ALA A 48 -2.67 -9.46 -3.56
N ARG A 49 -1.47 -10.07 -3.53
CA ARG A 49 -1.15 -11.25 -4.35
C ARG A 49 -2.05 -12.44 -4.04
N LYS A 50 -2.24 -12.76 -2.76
CA LYS A 50 -3.14 -13.85 -2.33
C LYS A 50 -4.59 -13.61 -2.76
N LEU A 51 -5.05 -12.35 -2.73
CA LEU A 51 -6.39 -11.99 -3.22
C LEU A 51 -6.47 -12.09 -4.75
N LYS A 52 -5.42 -11.66 -5.47
CA LYS A 52 -5.32 -11.80 -6.93
C LYS A 52 -5.39 -13.27 -7.36
N GLU A 53 -4.67 -14.15 -6.68
CA GLU A 53 -4.70 -15.61 -6.91
C GLU A 53 -6.09 -16.22 -6.69
N LYS A 54 -6.91 -15.63 -5.81
CA LYS A 54 -8.30 -16.01 -5.59
C LYS A 54 -9.28 -15.37 -6.57
N GLY A 55 -8.81 -14.52 -7.49
CA GLY A 55 -9.65 -13.72 -8.39
C GLY A 55 -10.36 -12.55 -7.71
N GLU A 56 -10.02 -12.23 -6.46
CA GLU A 56 -10.62 -11.13 -5.69
C GLU A 56 -9.97 -9.78 -6.04
N TYR A 57 -9.91 -9.44 -7.33
CA TYR A 57 -9.18 -8.30 -7.87
C TYR A 57 -9.58 -6.95 -7.26
N VAL A 58 -10.89 -6.71 -7.04
CA VAL A 58 -11.38 -5.46 -6.45
C VAL A 58 -10.90 -5.28 -5.00
N ARG A 59 -10.84 -6.38 -4.22
CA ARG A 59 -10.31 -6.33 -2.85
C ARG A 59 -8.80 -6.16 -2.87
N ALA A 60 -8.11 -6.81 -3.80
CA ALA A 60 -6.67 -6.64 -3.98
C ALA A 60 -6.32 -5.18 -4.33
N GLU A 61 -7.06 -4.56 -5.27
CA GLU A 61 -6.96 -3.15 -5.64
C GLU A 61 -7.12 -2.25 -4.41
N GLN A 62 -8.15 -2.50 -3.60
CA GLN A 62 -8.43 -1.70 -2.42
C GLN A 62 -7.29 -1.72 -1.39
N ILE A 63 -6.73 -2.90 -1.10
CA ILE A 63 -5.59 -3.03 -0.17
C ILE A 63 -4.39 -2.21 -0.66
N LEU A 64 -4.07 -2.29 -1.95
CA LEU A 64 -2.93 -1.57 -2.50
C LEU A 64 -3.16 -0.07 -2.55
N LYS A 65 -4.39 0.37 -2.86
CA LYS A 65 -4.78 1.80 -2.83
C LYS A 65 -4.67 2.40 -1.45
N ASP A 66 -5.09 1.67 -0.43
CA ASP A 66 -4.93 2.12 0.95
C ASP A 66 -3.45 2.19 1.33
N GLY A 67 -2.63 1.25 0.83
CA GLY A 67 -1.18 1.33 0.92
C GLY A 67 -0.60 2.62 0.32
N VAL A 68 -0.97 2.96 -0.92
CA VAL A 68 -0.54 4.20 -1.58
C VAL A 68 -0.93 5.44 -0.77
N LYS A 69 -2.16 5.47 -0.24
CA LYS A 69 -2.67 6.57 0.61
C LYS A 69 -1.91 6.73 1.93
N GLU A 70 -1.42 5.64 2.50
CA GLU A 70 -0.58 5.68 3.70
C GLU A 70 0.90 5.97 3.36
N GLY A 71 1.19 6.38 2.12
CA GLY A 71 2.53 6.79 1.68
C GLY A 71 3.42 5.65 1.21
N VAL A 72 2.88 4.43 1.06
CA VAL A 72 3.64 3.31 0.48
C VAL A 72 3.76 3.55 -1.03
N ASN A 73 4.90 4.10 -1.43
CA ASN A 73 5.21 4.36 -2.82
C ASN A 73 6.44 3.55 -3.26
N ASN A 74 6.22 2.44 -3.95
CA ASN A 74 7.29 1.67 -4.58
C ASN A 74 6.85 1.03 -5.89
N ILE A 75 7.82 0.76 -6.75
CA ILE A 75 7.60 0.27 -8.11
C ILE A 75 6.88 -1.07 -8.16
N LYS A 76 7.20 -1.99 -7.24
CA LYS A 76 6.58 -3.32 -7.18
C LYS A 76 5.08 -3.25 -6.87
N LEU A 77 4.66 -2.28 -6.07
CA LEU A 77 3.26 -2.03 -5.77
C LEU A 77 2.53 -1.55 -7.02
N TRP A 78 3.09 -0.58 -7.74
CA TRP A 78 2.50 -0.07 -8.98
C TRP A 78 2.43 -1.12 -10.09
N TRP A 79 3.41 -2.03 -10.18
CA TRP A 79 3.32 -3.20 -11.05
C TRP A 79 2.17 -4.14 -10.65
N LEU A 80 1.96 -4.36 -9.35
CA LEU A 80 0.87 -5.22 -8.91
C LEU A 80 -0.51 -4.57 -9.12
N LEU A 81 -0.62 -3.25 -8.95
CA LEU A 81 -1.82 -2.49 -9.31
C LEU A 81 -2.09 -2.57 -10.82
N LEU A 82 -1.07 -2.40 -11.66
CA LEU A 82 -1.18 -2.57 -13.11
C LEU A 82 -1.78 -3.93 -13.47
N GLU A 83 -1.20 -5.02 -12.97
CA GLU A 83 -1.69 -6.38 -13.24
C GLU A 83 -3.16 -6.58 -12.79
N ILE A 84 -3.55 -5.97 -11.67
CA ILE A 84 -4.92 -6.03 -11.15
C ILE A 84 -5.89 -5.23 -12.02
N GLU A 85 -5.51 -4.03 -12.46
CA GLU A 85 -6.36 -3.18 -13.31
C GLU A 85 -6.52 -3.77 -14.72
N GLU A 86 -5.47 -4.41 -15.28
CA GLU A 86 -5.57 -5.21 -16.51
C GLU A 86 -6.54 -6.39 -16.34
N SER A 87 -6.45 -7.10 -15.20
CA SER A 87 -7.36 -8.22 -14.89
C SER A 87 -8.83 -7.76 -14.74
N LEU A 88 -9.05 -6.49 -14.41
CA LEU A 88 -10.36 -5.85 -14.32
C LEU A 88 -10.79 -5.16 -15.63
N ASN A 89 -9.99 -5.26 -16.70
CA ASN A 89 -10.19 -4.60 -17.99
C ASN A 89 -10.32 -3.06 -17.87
N ARG A 90 -9.63 -2.46 -16.89
CA ARG A 90 -9.61 -1.00 -16.67
C ARG A 90 -8.34 -0.41 -17.25
N ILE A 91 -8.24 -0.49 -18.58
CA ILE A 91 -7.01 -0.23 -19.34
C ILE A 91 -6.51 1.21 -19.14
N GLY A 92 -7.40 2.18 -18.93
CA GLY A 92 -6.98 3.56 -18.64
C GLY A 92 -6.26 3.71 -17.30
N ARG A 93 -6.69 2.95 -16.28
CA ARG A 93 -6.02 2.94 -14.96
C ARG A 93 -4.73 2.15 -14.99
N ALA A 94 -4.69 1.05 -15.76
CA ALA A 94 -3.46 0.32 -16.05
C ALA A 94 -2.40 1.25 -16.67
N TYR A 95 -2.78 2.01 -17.70
CA TYR A 95 -1.90 3.01 -18.32
C TYR A 95 -1.34 4.03 -17.31
N TYR A 96 -2.19 4.55 -16.42
CA TYR A 96 -1.74 5.43 -15.33
C TYR A 96 -0.70 4.77 -14.41
N CYS A 97 -0.88 3.49 -14.07
CA CYS A 97 0.09 2.77 -13.24
C CYS A 97 1.45 2.64 -13.92
N ILE A 98 1.48 2.46 -15.25
CA ILE A 98 2.73 2.44 -16.04
C ILE A 98 3.42 3.79 -15.99
N GLU A 99 2.68 4.89 -16.16
CA GLU A 99 3.25 6.24 -16.01
C GLU A 99 3.85 6.44 -14.62
N LYS A 100 3.20 5.94 -13.56
CA LYS A 100 3.78 5.97 -12.21
C LYS A 100 5.06 5.17 -12.08
N ILE A 101 5.15 4.00 -12.71
CA ILE A 101 6.39 3.22 -12.75
C ILE A 101 7.50 4.02 -13.42
N LEU A 102 7.22 4.63 -14.59
CA LEU A 102 8.18 5.41 -15.36
C LEU A 102 8.57 6.75 -14.69
N GLU A 103 7.70 7.36 -13.88
CA GLU A 103 8.05 8.50 -13.04
C GLU A 103 9.14 8.14 -12.01
N MET A 104 9.15 6.91 -11.51
CA MET A 104 10.14 6.43 -10.54
C MET A 104 11.40 5.85 -11.21
N GLU A 105 11.23 5.13 -12.33
CA GLU A 105 12.30 4.57 -13.15
C GLU A 105 12.05 4.89 -14.64
N PRO A 106 12.54 6.04 -15.13
CA PRO A 106 12.29 6.49 -16.51
C PRO A 106 12.83 5.55 -17.60
N GLU A 107 13.88 4.79 -17.28
CA GLU A 107 14.54 3.86 -18.20
C GLU A 107 14.07 2.40 -17.99
N ASN A 108 12.95 2.19 -17.29
CA ASN A 108 12.41 0.84 -17.09
C ASN A 108 11.90 0.28 -18.43
N GLU A 109 12.74 -0.53 -19.09
CA GLU A 109 12.46 -1.12 -20.40
C GLU A 109 11.12 -1.86 -20.43
N LYS A 110 10.80 -2.61 -19.38
CA LYS A 110 9.54 -3.36 -19.29
C LYS A 110 8.32 -2.42 -19.22
N ALA A 111 8.43 -1.31 -18.50
CA ALA A 111 7.36 -0.32 -18.42
C ALA A 111 7.21 0.44 -19.74
N LEU A 112 8.31 0.76 -20.44
CA LEU A 112 8.27 1.35 -21.78
C LEU A 112 7.59 0.42 -22.79
N GLU A 113 7.95 -0.86 -22.81
CA GLU A 113 7.31 -1.87 -23.66
C GLU A 113 5.79 -1.93 -23.39
N LYS A 114 5.39 -1.96 -22.11
CA LYS A 114 3.96 -1.94 -21.75
C LYS A 114 3.25 -0.65 -22.10
N LEU A 115 3.96 0.48 -22.03
CA LEU A 115 3.40 1.77 -22.46
C LEU A 115 3.12 1.74 -23.96
N GLU A 116 4.06 1.26 -24.77
CA GLU A 116 3.90 1.14 -26.22
C GLU A 116 2.73 0.23 -26.61
N GLU A 117 2.50 -0.85 -25.87
CA GLU A 117 1.36 -1.76 -26.07
C GLU A 117 0.02 -1.10 -25.75
N ILE A 118 -0.09 -0.45 -24.59
CA ILE A 118 -1.37 0.04 -24.07
C ILE A 118 -1.76 1.41 -24.64
N LYS A 119 -0.79 2.28 -24.93
CA LYS A 119 -1.03 3.63 -25.46
C LYS A 119 -2.02 3.68 -26.63
N PRO A 120 -1.88 2.88 -27.71
CA PRO A 120 -2.84 2.94 -28.82
C PRO A 120 -4.26 2.53 -28.42
N LEU A 121 -4.44 1.68 -27.41
CA LEU A 121 -5.77 1.30 -26.91
C LEU A 121 -6.43 2.48 -26.20
N VAL A 122 -5.67 3.19 -25.36
CA VAL A 122 -6.15 4.37 -24.63
C VAL A 122 -6.44 5.53 -25.59
N ASP A 123 -5.59 5.72 -26.61
CA ASP A 123 -5.77 6.77 -27.63
C ASP A 123 -7.02 6.51 -28.51
N LYS A 124 -7.36 5.24 -28.74
CA LYS A 124 -8.48 4.84 -29.62
C LYS A 124 -9.83 4.79 -28.90
N GLU A 125 -9.87 4.30 -27.66
CA GLU A 125 -11.11 4.06 -26.93
C GLU A 125 -11.37 5.17 -25.89
N LEU A 126 -12.43 5.94 -26.10
CA LEU A 126 -12.79 7.06 -25.22
C LEU A 126 -13.01 6.63 -23.77
N SER A 127 -13.55 5.43 -23.54
CA SER A 127 -13.76 4.87 -22.19
C SER A 127 -12.44 4.75 -21.42
N TYR A 128 -11.40 4.21 -22.06
CA TYR A 128 -10.07 4.08 -21.45
C TYR A 128 -9.41 5.43 -21.24
N TYR A 129 -9.56 6.37 -22.17
CA TYR A 129 -9.08 7.73 -21.96
C TYR A 129 -9.74 8.42 -20.76
N ILE A 130 -11.06 8.25 -20.57
CA ILE A 130 -11.78 8.79 -19.41
C ILE A 130 -11.27 8.13 -18.12
N GLU A 131 -11.12 6.81 -18.10
CA GLU A 131 -10.56 6.09 -16.94
C GLU A 131 -9.17 6.60 -16.56
N TYR A 132 -8.30 6.80 -17.56
CA TYR A 132 -6.97 7.36 -17.38
C TYR A 132 -7.02 8.76 -16.78
N LYS A 133 -7.85 9.66 -17.33
CA LYS A 133 -7.99 11.02 -16.79
C LYS A 133 -8.57 11.07 -15.38
N MET A 134 -9.38 10.08 -15.00
CA MET A 134 -9.90 9.93 -13.65
C MET A 134 -8.96 9.16 -12.70
N ALA A 135 -7.94 8.47 -13.22
CA ALA A 135 -7.01 7.65 -12.44
C ALA A 135 -6.42 8.37 -11.22
N PRO A 136 -5.97 9.64 -11.31
CA PRO A 136 -5.45 10.35 -10.14
C PRO A 136 -6.41 10.38 -8.95
N GLU A 137 -7.72 10.55 -9.18
CA GLU A 137 -8.74 10.60 -8.13
C GLU A 137 -8.87 9.29 -7.37
N PHE A 138 -8.63 8.16 -8.04
CA PHE A 138 -8.67 6.84 -7.40
C PHE A 138 -7.48 6.60 -6.46
N TYR A 139 -6.33 7.23 -6.76
CA TYR A 139 -5.07 7.02 -6.05
C TYR A 139 -4.64 8.21 -5.18
N LYS A 140 -5.49 9.25 -5.04
CA LYS A 140 -5.20 10.42 -4.21
C LYS A 140 -4.84 10.02 -2.78
N ILE A 141 -3.62 10.40 -2.39
CA ILE A 141 -3.18 10.58 -1.02
C ILE A 141 -3.87 11.86 -0.51
N LYS A 142 -4.59 11.78 0.60
CA LYS A 142 -5.25 12.96 1.21
C LYS A 142 -4.24 13.86 1.89
#